data_AF-A0A1G2XUE0-F1
#
_entry.id   AF-A0A1G2XUE0-F1
#
_cell.length_a   1.000
_cell.length_b   1.000
_cell.length_c   1.000
_cell.angle_alpha   90.00
_cell.angle_beta   90.00
_cell.angle_gamma   90.00
#
_symmetry.space_group_name_H-M   'P 1'
#
loop_
_entity.id
_entity.type
_entity.pdbx_description
1 polymer ?
#
loop_
_entity_poly.entity_id
_entity_poly.type
_entity_poly.pdbx_seq_one_letter_code
_entity_poly.pdbx_strand_id
1 'polypeptide(L)'
;MFEGSKLAKKYKIKKCECPSGKMIRFVEPCLLFFLSQGSSYGYELMEKLNNFGFPKVNPDPAMVYRTLRYLEKEKFVTSNWDTNGSGPAKRNYDLTEKGIGLLHVWAESIKMRKQVLEKFIKQYKKHFKNNKNILLESST
;
A
#
# COMPACT_ATOMS: atom_id res chain seq x y z
N MET A 1 -11.59 9.36 -0.05
CA MET A 1 -10.33 9.78 0.63
C MET A 1 -10.47 10.96 1.63
N PHE A 2 -11.61 11.65 1.73
CA PHE A 2 -12.05 12.38 2.95
C PHE A 2 -13.57 12.22 3.15
N GLU A 3 -14.14 11.12 2.67
CA GLU A 3 -15.57 10.88 2.80
C GLU A 3 -15.89 10.65 4.28
N GLY A 4 -16.26 11.75 4.95
CA GLY A 4 -16.60 11.76 6.37
C GLY A 4 -15.73 12.67 7.26
N SER A 5 -14.65 13.30 6.76
CA SER A 5 -13.82 14.17 7.62
C SER A 5 -14.57 15.45 8.02
N LYS A 6 -15.02 15.51 9.28
CA LYS A 6 -15.64 16.70 9.90
C LYS A 6 -14.75 17.95 9.71
N LEU A 7 -13.43 17.78 9.77
CA LEU A 7 -12.45 18.86 9.61
C LEU A 7 -12.37 19.37 8.17
N ALA A 8 -12.33 18.48 7.17
CA ALA A 8 -12.27 18.90 5.76
C ALA A 8 -13.50 19.72 5.36
N LYS A 9 -14.68 19.32 5.85
CA LYS A 9 -15.93 20.09 5.67
C LYS A 9 -15.88 21.44 6.39
N LYS A 10 -15.48 21.46 7.67
CA LYS A 10 -15.37 22.68 8.49
C LYS A 10 -14.50 23.75 7.84
N TYR A 11 -13.35 23.36 7.29
CA TYR A 11 -12.38 24.28 6.69
C TYR A 11 -12.55 24.47 5.17
N LYS A 12 -13.70 24.03 4.59
CA LYS A 12 -14.00 24.15 3.15
C LYS A 12 -12.87 23.64 2.23
N ILE A 13 -12.15 22.61 2.68
CA ILE A 13 -11.04 22.01 1.92
C ILE A 13 -11.67 21.21 0.77
N LYS A 14 -11.53 21.70 -0.47
CA LYS A 14 -12.00 20.99 -1.68
C LYS A 14 -11.16 19.75 -1.94
N LYS A 15 -11.74 18.78 -2.66
CA LYS A 15 -11.23 17.44 -2.95
C LYS A 15 -9.83 17.50 -3.60
N CYS A 16 -8.81 17.43 -2.74
CA CYS A 16 -7.39 17.18 -2.93
C CYS A 16 -6.57 18.08 -3.88
N GLU A 17 -6.00 19.14 -3.32
CA GLU A 17 -4.54 19.37 -3.34
C GLU A 17 -3.94 18.80 -2.04
N CYS A 18 -4.08 17.49 -1.83
CA CYS A 18 -3.59 16.87 -0.60
C CYS A 18 -2.16 16.31 -0.82
N PRO A 19 -1.20 16.58 0.09
CA PRO A 19 0.17 16.06 0.03
C PRO A 19 0.30 14.54 0.19
N SER A 20 -0.82 13.83 0.42
CA SER A 20 -0.87 12.37 0.53
C SER A 20 -0.55 11.63 -0.77
N GLY A 21 -0.23 12.36 -1.84
CA GLY A 21 0.75 11.98 -2.85
C GLY A 21 0.82 10.48 -3.14
N LYS A 22 -0.31 9.91 -3.59
CA LYS A 22 -0.42 8.57 -4.16
C LYS A 22 0.28 7.48 -3.32
N MET A 23 -0.49 6.75 -2.50
CA MET A 23 -0.11 5.44 -1.91
C MET A 23 0.29 4.35 -2.94
N ILE A 24 0.47 4.72 -4.22
CA ILE A 24 1.04 3.90 -5.29
C ILE A 24 2.36 3.25 -4.84
N ARG A 25 3.19 3.97 -4.06
CA ARG A 25 4.47 3.44 -3.56
C ARG A 25 4.34 2.41 -2.43
N PHE A 26 3.16 2.21 -1.86
CA PHE A 26 2.96 1.19 -0.82
C PHE A 26 2.52 -0.18 -1.41
N VAL A 27 2.10 -0.22 -2.67
CA VAL A 27 1.73 -1.47 -3.35
C VAL A 27 2.94 -2.37 -3.58
N GLU A 28 4.07 -1.78 -3.95
CA GLU A 28 5.33 -2.50 -4.18
C GLU A 28 5.79 -3.32 -2.96
N PRO A 29 5.96 -2.74 -1.74
CA PRO A 29 6.34 -3.52 -0.57
C PRO A 29 5.29 -4.57 -0.19
N CYS A 30 4.00 -4.31 -0.40
CA CYS A 30 2.95 -5.30 -0.14
C CYS A 30 3.04 -6.50 -1.10
N LEU A 31 3.29 -6.26 -2.39
CA LEU A 31 3.47 -7.34 -3.37
C LEU A 31 4.68 -8.22 -3.02
N LEU A 32 5.82 -7.59 -2.69
CA LEU A 32 7.01 -8.32 -2.24
C LEU A 32 6.74 -9.12 -0.98
N PHE A 33 6.01 -8.54 -0.02
CA PHE A 33 5.62 -9.23 1.22
C PHE A 33 4.74 -10.47 0.93
N PHE A 34 3.72 -10.35 0.09
CA PHE A 34 2.86 -11.50 -0.25
C PHE A 34 3.60 -12.58 -1.02
N LEU A 35 4.51 -12.20 -1.92
CA LEU A 35 5.35 -13.17 -2.64
C LEU A 35 6.39 -13.83 -1.74
N SER A 36 6.79 -13.19 -0.63
CA SER A 36 7.66 -13.83 0.37
C SER A 36 6.97 -14.95 1.14
N GLN A 37 5.63 -15.02 1.10
CA GLN A 37 4.83 -16.08 1.72
C GLN A 37 4.60 -17.27 0.79
N GLY A 38 4.99 -17.15 -0.49
CA GLY A 38 4.83 -18.18 -1.50
C GLY A 38 4.52 -17.60 -2.88
N SER A 39 4.77 -18.40 -3.92
CA SER A 39 4.45 -18.09 -5.31
C SER A 39 2.97 -17.74 -5.49
N SER A 40 2.64 -16.77 -6.33
CA SER A 40 1.25 -16.35 -6.54
C SER A 40 1.05 -15.69 -7.92
N TYR A 41 -0.20 -15.60 -8.39
CA TYR A 41 -0.55 -14.94 -9.65
C TYR A 41 -1.25 -13.61 -9.43
N GLY A 42 -1.25 -12.77 -10.47
CA GLY A 42 -1.67 -11.36 -10.38
C GLY A 42 -3.04 -11.15 -9.74
N TYR A 43 -4.03 -12.03 -10.00
CA TYR A 43 -5.36 -11.90 -9.42
C TYR A 43 -5.40 -12.16 -7.91
N GLU A 44 -4.74 -13.21 -7.43
CA GLU A 44 -4.66 -13.51 -6.00
C GLU A 44 -3.90 -12.40 -5.24
N LEU A 45 -2.82 -11.87 -5.84
CA LEU A 45 -2.11 -10.72 -5.28
C LEU A 45 -2.99 -9.47 -5.17
N MET A 46 -3.85 -9.22 -6.16
CA MET A 46 -4.83 -8.12 -6.09
C MET A 46 -5.83 -8.34 -4.96
N GLU A 47 -6.32 -9.56 -4.76
CA GLU A 47 -7.22 -9.90 -3.66
C GLU A 47 -6.55 -9.67 -2.29
N LYS A 48 -5.33 -10.17 -2.11
CA LYS A 48 -4.52 -9.95 -0.89
C LYS A 48 -4.31 -8.46 -0.63
N LEU A 49 -3.99 -7.68 -1.66
CA LEU A 49 -3.86 -6.23 -1.55
C LEU A 49 -5.16 -5.55 -1.13
N ASN A 50 -6.30 -5.91 -1.72
CA ASN A 50 -7.61 -5.35 -1.35
C ASN A 50 -7.94 -5.63 0.13
N ASN A 51 -7.64 -6.84 0.60
CA ASN A 51 -7.88 -7.26 1.98
C ASN A 51 -6.88 -6.67 2.99
N PHE A 52 -5.72 -6.17 2.53
CA PHE A 52 -4.69 -5.59 3.39
C PHE A 52 -5.08 -4.24 4.03
N GLY A 53 -6.18 -3.63 3.58
CA GLY A 53 -6.74 -2.44 4.22
C GLY A 53 -6.28 -1.10 3.64
N PHE A 54 -6.01 -1.04 2.32
CA PHE A 54 -5.86 0.26 1.65
C PHE A 54 -7.18 1.05 1.78
N PRO A 55 -7.21 2.21 2.47
CA PRO A 55 -8.46 2.89 2.79
C PRO A 55 -9.21 3.34 1.53
N LYS A 56 -10.37 2.71 1.28
CA LYS A 56 -11.40 3.06 0.27
C LYS A 56 -10.90 3.27 -1.17
N VAL A 57 -9.66 2.87 -1.49
CA VAL A 57 -9.10 2.91 -2.83
C VAL A 57 -8.39 1.59 -3.04
N ASN A 58 -9.12 0.63 -3.62
CA ASN A 58 -8.53 -0.59 -4.10
C ASN A 58 -7.44 -0.23 -5.12
N PRO A 59 -6.26 -0.87 -5.03
CA PRO A 59 -5.28 -0.81 -6.11
C PRO A 59 -5.95 -1.13 -7.45
N ASP A 60 -5.91 -0.18 -8.39
CA ASP A 60 -6.37 -0.43 -9.76
C ASP A 60 -5.54 -1.58 -10.36
N PRO A 61 -6.15 -2.61 -10.96
CA PRO A 61 -5.44 -3.70 -11.64
C PRO A 61 -4.30 -3.23 -12.54
N ALA A 62 -4.50 -2.15 -13.29
CA ALA A 62 -3.47 -1.64 -14.19
C ALA A 62 -2.20 -1.20 -13.44
N MET A 63 -2.34 -0.67 -12.23
CA MET A 63 -1.21 -0.33 -11.36
C MET A 63 -0.48 -1.59 -10.88
N VAL A 64 -1.21 -2.60 -10.41
CA VAL A 64 -0.60 -3.85 -9.91
C VAL A 64 0.23 -4.53 -10.99
N TYR A 65 -0.32 -4.69 -12.20
CA TYR A 65 0.41 -5.30 -13.32
C TYR A 65 1.56 -4.43 -13.84
N ARG A 66 1.51 -3.10 -13.73
CA ARG A 66 2.67 -2.24 -14.02
C ARG A 66 3.77 -2.45 -12.98
N THR A 67 3.43 -2.52 -11.70
CA THR A 67 4.38 -2.77 -10.62
C THR A 67 5.03 -4.15 -10.74
N LEU A 68 4.26 -5.21 -11.01
CA LEU A 68 4.81 -6.56 -11.22
C LEU A 68 5.79 -6.61 -12.40
N ARG A 69 5.46 -5.97 -13.52
CA ARG A 69 6.36 -5.85 -14.68
C ARG A 69 7.64 -5.08 -14.37
N TYR A 70 7.54 -4.03 -13.56
CA TYR A 70 8.71 -3.30 -13.09
C TYR A 70 9.59 -4.18 -12.19
N LEU A 71 9.00 -4.85 -11.19
CA LEU A 71 9.74 -5.74 -10.28
C LEU A 71 10.43 -6.88 -11.03
N GLU A 72 9.79 -7.43 -12.05
CA GLU A 72 10.36 -8.46 -12.91
C GLU A 72 11.52 -7.93 -13.75
N LYS A 73 11.33 -6.78 -14.41
CA LYS A 73 12.37 -6.11 -15.20
C LYS A 73 13.63 -5.85 -14.37
N GLU A 74 13.45 -5.45 -13.11
CA GLU A 74 14.53 -5.18 -12.17
C GLU A 74 15.06 -6.43 -11.46
N LYS A 75 14.55 -7.62 -11.81
CA LYS A 75 14.95 -8.93 -11.25
C LYS A 75 14.68 -9.08 -9.75
N PHE A 76 13.69 -8.36 -9.21
CA PHE A 76 13.22 -8.58 -7.84
C PHE A 76 12.26 -9.77 -7.76
N VAL A 77 11.52 -10.02 -8.84
CA VAL A 77 10.68 -11.21 -9.00
C VAL A 77 11.01 -11.90 -10.33
N THR A 78 10.71 -13.18 -10.42
CA THR A 78 10.64 -13.92 -11.69
C THR A 78 9.20 -14.28 -12.00
N SER A 79 8.90 -14.63 -13.25
CA SER A 79 7.57 -15.14 -13.60
C SER A 79 7.64 -16.32 -14.56
N ASN A 80 6.66 -17.21 -14.45
CA ASN A 80 6.48 -18.35 -15.32
C ASN A 80 5.00 -18.49 -15.70
N TRP A 81 4.73 -18.97 -16.91
CA TRP A 81 3.38 -19.33 -17.33
C TRP A 81 3.04 -20.73 -16.83
N ASP A 82 1.98 -20.83 -16.05
CA ASP A 82 1.37 -22.10 -15.66
C ASP A 82 0.23 -22.43 -16.63
N THR A 83 0.46 -23.46 -17.43
CA THR A 83 -0.45 -23.98 -18.47
C THR A 83 -1.05 -25.34 -18.09
N ASN A 84 -0.82 -25.83 -16.87
CA ASN A 84 -1.13 -27.22 -16.50
C ASN A 84 -2.59 -27.45 -16.07
N GLY A 85 -3.44 -26.41 -16.07
CA GLY A 85 -4.86 -26.50 -15.70
C GLY A 85 -5.82 -26.34 -16.87
N SER A 86 -7.09 -26.74 -16.71
CA SER A 86 -8.12 -26.59 -17.76
C SER A 86 -8.65 -25.15 -17.92
N GLY A 87 -7.94 -24.16 -17.37
CA GLY A 87 -8.30 -22.75 -17.40
C GLY A 87 -7.30 -21.91 -18.21
N PRO A 88 -7.53 -20.59 -18.33
CA PRO A 88 -6.58 -19.68 -18.96
C PRO A 88 -5.20 -19.80 -18.29
N ALA A 89 -4.14 -19.76 -19.10
CA ALA A 89 -2.78 -19.77 -18.60
C ALA A 89 -2.59 -18.66 -17.55
N LYS A 90 -2.07 -19.04 -16.38
CA LYS A 90 -1.82 -18.08 -15.28
C LYS A 90 -0.35 -17.71 -15.27
N ARG A 91 -0.07 -16.42 -15.10
CA ARG A 91 1.31 -15.96 -14.87
C ARG A 91 1.59 -15.95 -13.38
N ASN A 92 2.39 -16.93 -12.94
CA ASN A 92 2.86 -17.03 -11.56
C ASN A 92 4.12 -16.19 -11.39
N TYR A 93 4.26 -15.57 -10.23
CA TYR A 93 5.42 -14.79 -9.84
C TYR A 93 6.07 -15.41 -8.61
N ASP A 94 7.40 -15.34 -8.58
CA ASP A 94 8.24 -15.84 -7.49
C ASP A 94 9.17 -14.73 -7.02
N LEU A 95 9.37 -14.63 -5.71
CA LEU A 95 10.31 -13.69 -5.12
C LEU A 95 11.75 -14.20 -5.28
N THR A 96 12.66 -13.31 -5.68
CA THR A 96 14.10 -13.64 -5.76
C THR A 96 14.83 -13.23 -4.48
N GLU A 97 16.07 -13.69 -4.29
CA GLU A 97 16.96 -13.22 -3.22
C GLU A 97 17.16 -11.68 -3.25
N LYS A 98 17.33 -11.11 -4.46
CA LYS A 98 17.41 -9.65 -4.65
C LYS A 98 16.10 -8.97 -4.19
N GLY A 99 14.96 -9.59 -4.47
CA GLY A 99 13.64 -9.13 -4.03
C GLY A 99 13.47 -9.15 -2.51
N ILE A 100 13.99 -10.18 -1.84
CA ILE A 100 14.01 -10.26 -0.36
C ILE A 100 14.83 -9.10 0.22
N GLY A 101 16.00 -8.81 -0.36
CA GLY A 101 16.81 -7.65 0.04
C GLY A 101 16.04 -6.33 -0.06
N LEU A 102 15.34 -6.12 -1.19
CA LEU A 102 14.48 -4.94 -1.37
C LEU A 102 13.33 -4.89 -0.34
N LEU A 103 12.72 -6.03 -0.01
CA LEU A 103 11.67 -6.11 1.00
C LEU A 103 12.17 -5.67 2.39
N HIS A 104 13.39 -6.05 2.78
CA HIS A 104 13.99 -5.60 4.03
C HIS A 104 14.23 -4.09 4.05
N VAL A 105 14.79 -3.52 2.98
CA VAL A 105 14.97 -2.06 2.83
C VAL A 105 13.64 -1.31 2.95
N TRP A 106 12.58 -1.87 2.36
CA TRP A 106 11.23 -1.34 2.51
C TRP A 106 10.75 -1.36 3.95
N ALA A 107 10.92 -2.47 4.67
CA ALA A 107 10.50 -2.60 6.07
C ALA A 107 11.19 -1.55 6.97
N GLU A 108 12.49 -1.34 6.80
CA GLU A 108 13.24 -0.29 7.52
C GLU A 108 12.72 1.11 7.19
N SER A 109 12.54 1.40 5.90
CA SER A 109 12.05 2.70 5.45
C SER A 109 10.63 3.00 5.96
N ILE A 110 9.76 1.99 6.01
CA ILE A 110 8.39 2.10 6.56
C ILE A 110 8.46 2.39 8.06
N LYS A 111 9.33 1.70 8.80
CA LYS A 111 9.53 1.93 10.25
C LYS A 111 9.94 3.37 10.54
N MET A 112 10.89 3.92 9.78
CA MET A 112 11.32 5.32 9.94
C MET A 112 10.17 6.30 9.64
N ARG A 113 9.42 6.08 8.56
CA ARG A 113 8.27 6.93 8.19
C ARG A 113 7.18 6.88 9.26
N LYS A 114 6.88 5.69 9.80
CA LYS A 114 5.91 5.52 10.89
C LYS A 114 6.27 6.39 12.09
N GLN A 115 7.53 6.39 12.53
CA GLN A 115 7.98 7.21 13.65
C GLN A 115 7.77 8.71 13.43
N VAL A 116 8.05 9.21 12.21
CA VAL A 116 7.82 10.62 11.86
C VAL A 116 6.32 10.95 11.87
N LEU A 117 5.48 10.09 11.30
CA LEU A 117 4.03 10.25 11.28
C LEU A 117 3.44 10.25 12.70
N GLU A 118 3.88 9.31 13.55
CA GLU A 118 3.46 9.26 14.96
C GLU A 118 3.88 10.50 15.73
N LYS A 119 5.12 10.98 15.52
CA LYS A 119 5.61 12.23 16.14
C LYS A 119 4.75 13.41 15.71
N PHE A 120 4.43 13.54 14.42
CA PHE A 120 3.55 14.58 13.91
C PHE A 120 2.16 14.52 14.56
N ILE A 121 1.52 13.34 14.56
CA ILE A 121 0.19 13.13 15.16
C ILE A 121 0.21 13.50 16.65
N LYS A 122 1.25 13.11 17.39
CA LYS A 122 1.42 13.44 18.80
C LYS A 122 1.49 14.96 19.02
N GLN A 123 2.28 15.67 18.22
CA GLN A 123 2.42 17.13 18.34
C GLN A 123 1.14 17.86 17.92
N TYR A 124 0.47 17.41 16.86
CA TYR A 124 -0.85 17.92 16.47
C TYR A 124 -1.86 17.78 17.61
N LYS A 125 -1.99 16.57 18.19
CA LYS A 125 -2.90 16.33 19.33
C LYS A 125 -2.54 17.18 20.55
N LYS A 126 -1.24 17.38 20.83
CA LYS A 126 -0.78 18.25 21.93
C LYS A 126 -1.18 19.71 21.71
N HIS A 127 -0.99 20.22 20.49
CA HIS A 127 -1.30 21.61 20.16
C HIS A 127 -2.80 21.90 20.19
N PHE A 128 -3.63 20.97 19.71
CA PHE A 128 -5.09 21.14 19.63
C PHE A 128 -5.87 20.53 20.80
N LYS A 129 -5.19 20.13 21.90
CA LYS A 129 -5.78 19.41 23.04
C LYS A 129 -6.92 20.17 23.76
N ASN A 130 -7.01 21.48 23.61
CA ASN A 130 -8.07 22.33 24.21
C ASN A 130 -9.23 22.67 23.25
N ASN A 131 -9.16 22.25 21.98
CA ASN A 131 -10.26 22.45 21.03
C ASN A 131 -11.12 21.19 20.98
N LYS A 132 -12.13 21.09 21.86
CA LYS A 132 -13.10 19.96 21.94
C LYS A 132 -13.75 19.60 20.59
N ASN A 133 -13.70 20.48 19.60
CA ASN A 133 -14.27 20.31 18.26
C ASN A 133 -13.34 19.69 17.19
N ILE A 134 -12.13 19.20 17.55
CA ILE A 134 -11.10 18.81 16.56
C ILE A 134 -10.59 17.36 16.71
N LEU A 135 -11.04 16.61 17.73
CA LEU A 135 -10.54 15.25 17.95
C LEU A 135 -11.01 14.32 16.81
N LEU A 136 -10.03 13.81 16.06
CA LEU A 136 -10.18 12.66 15.17
C LEU A 136 -10.56 11.47 16.06
N GLU A 137 -11.84 11.08 16.05
CA GLU A 137 -12.31 9.87 16.71
C GLU A 137 -11.51 8.69 16.15
N SER A 138 -10.74 8.05 17.04
CA SER A 138 -10.03 6.81 16.76
C SER A 138 -11.09 5.71 16.60
N SER A 139 -11.31 5.27 15.36
CA SER A 139 -12.01 4.01 15.10
C SER A 139 -11.12 2.88 15.61
N THR A 140 -11.55 2.27 16.72
CA THR A 140 -11.21 0.90 17.12
C THR A 140 -11.53 -0.10 16.03
#